data_AF-A0A1G9JZ24-F1
#
_entry.id   AF-A0A1G9JZ24-F1
#
_cell.length_a   1.000
_cell.length_b   1.000
_cell.length_c   1.000
_cell.angle_alpha   90.00
_cell.angle_beta   90.00
_cell.angle_gamma   90.00
#
_symmetry.space_group_name_H-M   'P 1'
#
loop_
_entity.id
_entity.type
_entity.pdbx_description
1 polymer ?
#
loop_
_entity_poly.entity_id
_entity_poly.type
_entity_poly.pdbx_seq_one_letter_code
_entity_poly.pdbx_strand_id
1 'polypeptide(L)'
;MRVGHTYTRHFDLETKQHELLGMDLGEGAPRRALVLGLVLYALWTGALLLLFGLPSKITFTLYFLPPLITAVYGTQRSRVIERRWNITRWSIGVRYLVLGHRPIISAGRRAANRSEWISRRARWAGKAELLAESPLGPLVERWLGAEESVPPGAGAPVRLAARPRLYGPDAVGKAYGRKAMQQYRGNTS
;
A
#
# COMPACT_ATOMS: atom_id res chain seq x y z
N MET A 1 -6.88 -32.19 9.26
CA MET A 1 -7.72 -31.14 9.89
C MET A 1 -7.41 -29.79 9.25
N ARG A 2 -8.42 -29.05 8.78
CA ARG A 2 -8.25 -27.67 8.29
C ARG A 2 -8.52 -26.72 9.46
N VAL A 3 -7.49 -26.00 9.89
CA VAL A 3 -7.62 -24.97 10.95
C VAL A 3 -8.21 -23.71 10.29
N GLY A 4 -9.43 -23.34 10.68
CA GLY A 4 -10.05 -22.09 10.27
C GLY A 4 -9.53 -20.95 11.13
N HIS A 5 -8.91 -19.95 10.51
CA HIS A 5 -8.51 -18.72 11.20
C HIS A 5 -9.64 -17.70 11.12
N THR A 6 -10.13 -17.25 12.28
CA THR A 6 -11.08 -16.14 12.38
C THR A 6 -10.31 -14.82 12.28
N TYR A 7 -10.36 -14.16 11.13
CA TYR A 7 -9.70 -12.87 10.89
C TYR A 7 -10.66 -11.69 11.09
N THR A 8 -11.20 -11.52 12.29
CA THR A 8 -11.94 -10.32 12.64
C THR A 8 -11.08 -9.38 13.48
N ARG A 9 -10.73 -8.22 12.91
CA ARG A 9 -10.05 -7.14 13.63
C ARG A 9 -11.12 -6.38 14.41
N HIS A 10 -11.41 -6.80 15.64
CA HIS A 10 -12.49 -6.20 16.43
C HIS A 10 -12.06 -4.99 17.27
N PHE A 11 -10.78 -4.86 17.63
CA PHE A 11 -10.28 -3.72 18.40
C PHE A 11 -8.87 -3.32 17.95
N ASP A 12 -8.64 -2.01 17.86
CA ASP A 12 -7.36 -1.42 17.48
C ASP A 12 -6.94 -0.43 18.57
N LEU A 13 -6.44 -1.00 19.67
CA LEU A 13 -5.92 -0.23 20.80
C LEU A 13 -4.53 0.27 20.42
N GLU A 14 -4.44 1.51 19.96
CA GLU A 14 -3.17 2.17 19.63
C GLU A 14 -2.71 3.05 20.81
N THR A 15 -1.44 2.90 21.21
CA THR A 15 -0.83 3.79 22.19
C THR A 15 -0.66 5.18 21.60
N LYS A 16 -1.38 6.16 22.16
CA LYS A 16 -1.28 7.58 21.78
C LYS A 16 -0.34 8.34 22.70
N GLN A 17 0.26 9.38 22.16
CA GLN A 17 1.10 10.33 22.87
C GLN A 17 0.33 11.64 22.95
N HIS A 18 -0.07 12.01 24.16
CA HIS A 18 -0.87 13.21 24.41
C HIS A 18 -0.01 14.46 24.63
N GLU A 19 1.23 14.29 25.08
CA GLU A 19 2.16 15.41 25.28
C GLU A 19 3.45 15.19 24.50
N LEU A 20 3.93 16.21 23.79
CA LEU A 20 5.22 16.20 23.11
C LEU A 20 5.95 17.50 23.42
N LEU A 21 7.10 17.39 24.10
CA LEU A 21 7.96 18.55 24.42
C LEU A 21 7.21 19.68 25.16
N GLY A 22 6.31 19.33 26.10
CA GLY A 22 5.52 20.31 26.86
C GLY A 22 4.31 20.90 26.11
N MET A 23 4.09 20.50 24.84
CA MET A 23 2.89 20.85 24.09
C MET A 23 1.87 19.71 24.22
N ASP A 24 0.64 20.05 24.63
CA ASP A 24 -0.49 19.12 24.64
C ASP A 24 -1.04 18.95 23.21
N LEU A 25 -1.12 17.72 22.74
CA LEU A 25 -1.62 17.32 21.42
C LEU A 25 -3.11 16.95 21.47
N GLY A 26 -3.78 17.15 22.60
CA GLY A 26 -5.20 16.89 22.77
C GLY A 26 -5.53 15.40 22.65
N GLU A 27 -6.18 15.00 21.54
CA GLU A 27 -6.55 13.60 21.29
C GLU A 27 -5.36 12.64 21.21
N GLY A 28 -4.14 13.18 21.10
CA GLY A 28 -2.87 12.47 21.11
C GLY A 28 -2.49 11.87 19.76
N ALA A 29 -1.21 11.96 19.40
CA ALA A 29 -0.67 11.38 18.18
C ALA A 29 -0.27 9.91 18.40
N PRO A 30 -0.55 8.99 17.46
CA PRO A 30 -0.16 7.59 17.63
C PRO A 30 1.37 7.47 17.71
N ARG A 31 1.90 6.80 18.76
CA ARG A 31 3.36 6.71 19.00
C ARG A 31 4.12 6.13 17.81
N ARG A 32 3.56 5.13 17.15
CA ARG A 32 4.16 4.51 15.96
C ARG A 32 4.31 5.49 14.81
N ALA A 33 3.36 6.43 14.64
CA ALA A 33 3.45 7.47 13.63
C ALA A 33 4.55 8.49 13.98
N LEU A 34 4.68 8.87 15.25
CA LEU A 34 5.74 9.76 15.72
C LEU A 34 7.13 9.16 15.51
N VAL A 35 7.34 7.91 15.93
CA VAL A 35 8.62 7.21 15.75
C VAL A 35 8.95 7.08 14.26
N LEU A 36 7.97 6.68 13.44
CA LEU A 36 8.15 6.57 11.99
C LEU A 36 8.48 7.92 11.35
N GLY A 37 7.78 8.98 11.74
CA GLY A 37 8.04 10.35 11.27
C GLY A 37 9.44 10.82 11.65
N LEU A 38 9.89 10.55 12.89
CA LEU A 38 11.22 10.91 13.36
C LEU A 38 12.32 10.17 12.60
N VAL A 39 12.17 8.86 12.39
CA VAL A 39 13.13 8.05 11.61
C VAL A 39 13.18 8.54 10.16
N LEU A 40 12.03 8.77 9.52
CA LEU A 40 11.98 9.31 8.16
C LEU A 40 12.66 10.68 8.06
N TYR A 41 12.37 11.56 9.01
CA TYR A 41 12.95 12.89 9.06
C TYR A 41 14.47 12.82 9.20
N ALA A 42 14.98 12.01 10.14
CA ALA A 42 16.41 11.86 10.38
C ALA A 42 17.14 11.26 9.16
N LEU A 43 16.57 10.23 8.52
CA LEU A 43 17.15 9.64 7.32
C LEU A 43 17.17 10.60 6.14
N TRP A 44 16.07 11.34 5.92
CA TRP A 44 15.96 12.29 4.82
C TRP A 44 16.88 13.49 5.01
N THR A 45 16.73 14.20 6.13
CA THR A 45 17.54 15.40 6.41
C THR A 45 19.00 15.05 6.63
N GLY A 46 19.30 13.94 7.31
CA GLY A 46 20.68 13.47 7.48
C GLY A 46 21.33 13.15 6.14
N ALA A 47 20.65 12.45 5.23
CA ALA A 47 21.18 12.18 3.90
C ALA A 47 21.42 13.47 3.09
N LEU A 48 20.49 14.43 3.14
CA LEU A 48 20.67 15.71 2.45
C LEU A 48 21.80 16.54 3.06
N LEU A 49 21.92 16.59 4.39
CA LEU A 49 23.02 17.27 5.08
C LEU A 49 24.38 16.69 4.67
N LEU A 50 24.49 15.37 4.52
CA LEU A 50 25.72 14.71 4.08
C LEU A 50 26.06 15.02 2.61
N LEU A 51 25.06 15.18 1.74
CA LEU A 51 25.26 15.41 0.31
C LEU A 51 25.44 16.89 -0.06
N PHE A 52 24.71 17.78 0.60
CA PHE A 52 24.60 19.19 0.22
C PHE A 52 24.99 20.17 1.33
N GLY A 53 25.28 19.68 2.54
CA GLY A 53 25.63 20.53 3.69
C GLY A 53 24.41 21.22 4.32
N LEU A 54 24.65 22.33 5.01
CA LEU A 54 23.59 23.03 5.75
C LEU A 54 22.54 23.66 4.83
N PRO A 55 21.25 23.67 5.24
CA PRO A 55 20.19 24.23 4.42
C PRO A 55 20.28 25.75 4.32
N SER A 56 20.30 26.25 3.09
CA SER A 56 20.00 27.66 2.76
C SER A 56 18.50 27.96 2.83
N LYS A 57 18.12 29.24 2.80
CA LYS A 57 16.71 29.68 2.80
C LYS A 57 15.87 29.04 1.68
N ILE A 58 16.49 28.78 0.51
CA ILE A 58 15.80 28.20 -0.66
C ILE A 58 15.64 26.68 -0.46
N THR A 59 16.70 26.01 0.01
CA THR A 59 16.71 24.55 0.18
C THR A 59 15.97 24.10 1.43
N PHE A 60 15.66 24.99 2.38
CA PHE A 60 14.95 24.66 3.61
C PHE A 60 13.67 23.84 3.37
N THR A 61 12.86 24.26 2.39
CA THR A 61 11.63 23.54 2.03
C THR A 61 11.92 22.10 1.58
N LEU A 62 12.99 21.86 0.84
CA LEU A 62 13.38 20.53 0.38
C LEU A 62 13.81 19.62 1.54
N TYR A 63 14.42 20.18 2.58
CA TYR A 63 14.85 19.43 3.75
C TYR A 63 13.66 19.02 4.62
N PHE A 64 12.73 19.94 4.88
CA PHE A 64 11.68 19.73 5.87
C PHE A 64 10.35 19.23 5.31
N LEU A 65 9.96 19.70 4.12
CA LEU A 65 8.61 19.49 3.61
C LEU A 65 8.32 18.03 3.20
N PRO A 66 9.20 17.34 2.44
CA PRO A 66 8.95 15.95 2.05
C PRO A 66 8.75 14.98 3.22
N PRO A 67 9.61 14.94 4.27
CA PRO A 67 9.39 14.04 5.39
C PRO A 67 8.14 14.41 6.20
N LEU A 68 7.81 15.71 6.33
CA LEU A 68 6.61 16.16 7.02
C LEU A 68 5.33 15.68 6.31
N ILE A 69 5.23 15.93 5.00
CA ILE A 69 4.09 15.47 4.18
C ILE A 69 3.98 13.94 4.26
N THR A 70 5.10 13.24 4.15
CA THR A 70 5.12 11.78 4.20
C THR A 70 4.70 11.26 5.57
N ALA A 71 5.09 11.91 6.66
CA ALA A 71 4.63 11.54 8.00
C ALA A 71 3.12 11.76 8.14
N VAL A 72 2.61 12.96 7.84
CA VAL A 72 1.20 13.31 8.03
C VAL A 72 0.28 12.49 7.14
N TYR A 73 0.54 12.44 5.82
CA TYR A 73 -0.33 11.73 4.88
C TYR A 73 -0.05 10.24 4.81
N GLY A 74 1.20 9.83 5.07
CA GLY A 74 1.60 8.44 5.03
C GLY A 74 1.06 7.63 6.20
N THR A 75 0.92 8.22 7.38
CA THR A 75 0.38 7.52 8.57
C THR A 75 -1.14 7.51 8.60
N GLN A 76 -1.81 8.28 7.76
CA GLN A 76 -3.26 8.19 7.58
C GLN A 76 -3.65 6.80 7.05
N ARG A 77 -4.82 6.32 7.47
CA ARG A 77 -5.40 5.08 6.94
C ARG A 77 -5.74 5.23 5.48
N SER A 78 -5.50 4.18 4.71
CA SER A 78 -5.81 4.22 3.29
C SER A 78 -7.30 4.05 3.05
N ARG A 79 -7.89 4.99 2.29
CA ARG A 79 -9.30 4.90 1.83
C ARG A 79 -9.56 3.70 0.91
N VAL A 80 -8.53 3.16 0.28
CA VAL A 80 -8.63 2.01 -0.64
C VAL A 80 -8.46 0.67 0.08
N ILE A 81 -7.54 0.61 1.06
CA ILE A 81 -7.27 -0.59 1.86
C ILE A 81 -7.28 -0.18 3.32
N GLU A 82 -8.44 -0.30 3.96
CA GLU A 82 -8.69 0.16 5.33
C GLU A 82 -7.71 -0.43 6.36
N ARG A 83 -7.20 -1.64 6.10
CA ARG A 83 -6.29 -2.35 7.00
C ARG A 83 -4.86 -1.80 7.02
N ARG A 84 -4.49 -0.87 6.13
CA ARG A 84 -3.11 -0.40 5.95
C ARG A 84 -3.01 1.11 6.02
N TRP A 85 -1.87 1.60 6.48
CA TRP A 85 -1.46 2.99 6.31
C TRP A 85 -1.09 3.28 4.85
N ASN A 86 -1.24 4.53 4.44
CA ASN A 86 -0.87 4.97 3.10
C ASN A 86 0.59 4.69 2.79
N ILE A 87 1.50 4.90 3.74
CA ILE A 87 2.93 4.64 3.56
C ILE A 87 3.22 3.16 3.27
N THR A 88 2.49 2.23 3.90
CA THR A 88 2.62 0.81 3.61
C THR A 88 2.10 0.49 2.21
N ARG A 89 1.00 1.11 1.81
CA ARG A 89 0.47 0.95 0.45
C ARG A 89 1.45 1.50 -0.60
N TRP A 90 2.03 2.68 -0.36
CA TRP A 90 3.02 3.29 -1.24
C TRP A 90 4.29 2.44 -1.33
N SER A 91 4.84 1.99 -0.21
CA SER A 91 6.03 1.13 -0.20
C SER A 91 5.80 -0.20 -0.91
N ILE A 92 4.62 -0.82 -0.78
CA ILE A 92 4.27 -2.01 -1.57
C ILE A 92 4.20 -1.67 -3.06
N GLY A 93 3.62 -0.52 -3.42
CA GLY A 93 3.56 -0.03 -4.79
C GLY A 93 4.95 0.21 -5.39
N VAL A 94 5.82 0.92 -4.67
CA VAL A 94 7.22 1.16 -5.07
C VAL A 94 7.97 -0.16 -5.18
N ARG A 95 7.82 -1.06 -4.21
CA ARG A 95 8.43 -2.40 -4.24
C ARG A 95 7.97 -3.19 -5.47
N TYR A 96 6.68 -3.13 -5.80
CA TYR A 96 6.13 -3.76 -7.00
C TYR A 96 6.80 -3.21 -8.26
N LEU A 97 6.93 -1.89 -8.38
CA LEU A 97 7.55 -1.25 -9.54
C LEU A 97 9.04 -1.61 -9.65
N VAL A 98 9.79 -1.55 -8.55
CA VAL A 98 11.26 -1.75 -8.52
C VAL A 98 11.66 -3.22 -8.54
N LEU A 99 11.24 -3.99 -7.54
CA LEU A 99 11.64 -5.39 -7.37
C LEU A 99 10.83 -6.34 -8.25
N GLY A 100 9.56 -6.01 -8.52
CA GLY A 100 8.67 -6.84 -9.32
C GLY A 100 7.79 -7.76 -8.51
N HIS A 101 6.84 -8.38 -9.19
CA HIS A 101 5.91 -9.34 -8.62
C HIS A 101 6.29 -10.76 -9.05
N ARG A 102 6.34 -11.66 -8.06
CA ARG A 102 6.46 -13.09 -8.31
C ARG A 102 5.09 -13.61 -8.74
N PRO A 103 4.90 -14.10 -9.97
CA PRO A 103 3.60 -14.61 -10.40
C PRO A 103 3.24 -15.86 -9.57
N ILE A 104 1.95 -16.01 -9.29
CA ILE A 104 1.41 -17.21 -8.67
C ILE A 104 0.99 -18.16 -9.78
N ILE A 105 1.78 -19.19 -10.03
CA ILE A 105 1.55 -20.17 -11.09
C ILE A 105 0.75 -21.34 -10.54
N SER A 106 -0.41 -21.62 -11.16
CA SER A 106 -1.29 -22.73 -10.79
C SER A 106 -1.56 -22.81 -9.29
N ALA A 107 -1.92 -21.67 -8.66
CA ALA A 107 -2.18 -21.56 -7.23
C ALA A 107 -1.01 -21.98 -6.31
N GLY A 108 0.23 -21.89 -6.78
CA GLY A 108 1.43 -22.20 -6.00
C GLY A 108 2.00 -23.60 -6.21
N ARG A 109 1.57 -24.32 -7.25
CA ARG A 109 2.09 -25.65 -7.60
C ARG A 109 3.61 -25.68 -7.78
N ARG A 110 4.21 -24.57 -8.24
CA ARG A 110 5.66 -24.44 -8.41
C ARG A 110 6.18 -23.04 -8.09
N ALA A 111 7.48 -22.97 -7.82
CA ALA A 111 8.20 -21.71 -7.78
C ALA A 111 8.20 -21.05 -9.17
N ALA A 112 7.95 -19.74 -9.21
CA ALA A 112 8.11 -18.95 -10.42
C ALA A 112 9.58 -18.73 -10.74
N ASN A 113 9.94 -18.89 -12.02
CA ASN A 113 11.26 -18.57 -12.56
C ASN A 113 11.38 -17.07 -12.85
N ARG A 114 12.61 -16.56 -12.95
CA ARG A 114 12.87 -15.12 -13.16
C ARG A 114 12.36 -14.61 -14.50
N SER A 115 12.35 -15.46 -15.53
CA SER A 115 11.80 -15.16 -16.86
C SER A 115 10.28 -14.98 -16.87
N GLU A 116 9.58 -15.49 -15.86
CA GLU A 116 8.11 -15.40 -15.75
C GLU A 116 7.66 -14.13 -15.03
N TRP A 117 8.61 -13.33 -14.54
CA TRP A 117 8.30 -12.09 -13.86
C TRP A 117 7.87 -11.03 -14.88
N ILE A 118 6.88 -10.22 -14.48
CA ILE A 118 6.45 -9.09 -15.30
C ILE A 118 7.65 -8.14 -15.51
N SER A 119 7.93 -7.80 -16.77
CA SER A 119 9.00 -6.89 -17.15
C SER A 119 8.80 -5.51 -16.50
N ARG A 120 9.88 -4.75 -16.28
CA ARG A 120 9.78 -3.46 -15.58
C ARG A 120 8.84 -2.51 -16.31
N ARG A 121 8.98 -2.39 -17.64
CA ARG A 121 8.13 -1.56 -18.51
C ARG A 121 6.64 -1.93 -18.38
N ALA A 122 6.32 -3.23 -18.37
CA ALA A 122 4.95 -3.70 -18.21
C ALA A 122 4.30 -3.34 -16.86
N ARG A 123 5.09 -3.18 -15.79
CA ARG A 123 4.55 -2.81 -14.47
C ARG A 123 4.03 -1.37 -14.40
N TRP A 124 4.59 -0.48 -15.23
CA TRP A 124 4.22 0.92 -15.26
C TRP A 124 2.96 1.20 -16.11
N ALA A 125 2.37 0.17 -16.75
CA ALA A 125 1.09 0.23 -17.45
C ALA A 125 0.98 1.44 -18.40
N GLY A 126 1.99 1.66 -19.25
CA GLY A 126 2.06 2.78 -20.20
C GLY A 126 2.61 4.10 -19.64
N LYS A 127 2.71 4.26 -18.31
CA LYS A 127 3.31 5.49 -17.72
C LYS A 127 4.82 5.58 -17.91
N ALA A 128 5.46 4.47 -18.26
CA ALA A 128 6.89 4.42 -18.54
C ALA A 128 7.25 5.26 -19.78
N GLU A 129 6.38 5.30 -20.79
CA GLU A 129 6.61 6.05 -22.03
C GLU A 129 6.59 7.55 -21.76
N LEU A 130 5.61 8.03 -20.98
CA LEU A 130 5.56 9.43 -20.53
C LEU A 130 6.79 9.86 -19.72
N LEU A 131 7.42 8.94 -18.99
CA LEU A 131 8.66 9.22 -18.25
C LEU A 131 9.90 9.12 -19.14
N ALA A 132 9.87 8.28 -20.18
CA ALA A 132 10.92 8.17 -21.18
C ALA A 132 10.99 9.44 -22.06
N GLU A 133 9.87 10.12 -22.28
CA GLU A 133 9.81 11.40 -23.00
C GLU A 133 10.35 12.60 -22.19
N SER A 134 10.60 12.41 -20.88
CA SER A 134 11.14 13.47 -20.01
C SER A 134 12.63 13.73 -20.28
N PRO A 135 13.21 14.86 -19.82
CA PRO A 135 14.66 15.10 -19.93
C PRO A 135 15.53 14.07 -19.19
N LEU A 136 14.94 13.26 -18.30
CA LEU A 136 15.59 12.11 -17.66
C LEU A 136 15.40 10.80 -18.44
N GLY A 137 14.76 10.87 -19.61
CA GLY A 137 14.40 9.79 -20.50
C GLY A 137 15.49 8.76 -20.75
N PRO A 138 16.71 9.18 -21.15
CA PRO A 138 17.81 8.24 -21.41
C PRO A 138 18.20 7.38 -20.19
N LEU A 139 18.11 7.95 -18.98
CA LEU A 139 18.37 7.20 -17.74
C LEU A 139 17.22 6.25 -17.41
N VAL A 140 15.99 6.71 -17.65
CA VAL A 140 14.78 5.92 -17.45
C VAL A 140 14.75 4.73 -18.41
N GLU A 141 15.04 4.93 -19.69
CA GLU A 141 15.14 3.86 -20.70
C GLU A 141 16.21 2.83 -20.36
N ARG A 142 17.41 3.30 -19.98
CA ARG A 142 18.49 2.41 -19.55
C ARG A 142 18.08 1.56 -18.34
N TRP A 143 17.29 2.12 -17.42
CA TRP A 143 16.79 1.39 -16.26
C TRP A 143 15.62 0.45 -16.58
N LEU A 144 14.74 0.84 -17.49
CA LEU A 144 13.59 0.05 -17.95
C LEU A 144 14.01 -1.19 -18.74
N GLY A 145 15.13 -1.11 -19.46
CA GLY A 145 15.68 -2.20 -20.27
C GLY A 145 15.11 -2.23 -21.68
N ALA A 146 15.40 -3.32 -22.41
CA ALA A 146 15.01 -3.49 -23.81
C ALA A 146 13.51 -3.28 -24.03
N GLU A 147 13.15 -2.73 -25.20
CA GLU A 147 11.77 -2.68 -25.66
C GLU A 147 11.24 -4.09 -25.85
N GLU A 148 10.42 -4.52 -24.90
CA GLU A 148 9.66 -5.75 -24.97
C GLU A 148 8.22 -5.36 -25.28
N SER A 149 7.60 -6.02 -26.25
CA SER A 149 6.21 -5.79 -26.59
C SER A 149 5.32 -6.14 -25.40
N VAL A 150 4.85 -5.11 -24.69
CA VAL A 150 4.02 -5.29 -23.52
C VAL A 150 2.57 -5.51 -23.96
N PRO A 151 1.92 -6.63 -23.58
CA PRO A 151 0.51 -6.84 -23.89
C PRO A 151 -0.36 -5.72 -23.28
N PRO A 152 -1.39 -5.24 -23.99
CA PRO A 152 -2.30 -4.24 -23.45
C PRO A 152 -2.95 -4.76 -22.15
N GLY A 153 -2.80 -4.01 -21.07
CA GLY A 153 -3.31 -4.37 -19.74
C GLY A 153 -2.37 -5.23 -18.88
N ALA A 154 -1.14 -5.51 -19.32
CA ALA A 154 -0.14 -6.14 -18.47
C ALA A 154 0.13 -5.31 -17.21
N GLY A 155 0.19 -5.98 -16.05
CA GLY A 155 0.38 -5.32 -14.75
C GLY A 155 -0.85 -4.59 -14.19
N ALA A 156 -1.96 -4.51 -14.93
CA ALA A 156 -3.21 -3.95 -14.42
C ALA A 156 -3.81 -4.87 -13.33
N PRO A 157 -4.43 -4.30 -12.28
CA PRO A 157 -5.07 -5.11 -11.25
C PRO A 157 -6.25 -5.87 -11.83
N VAL A 158 -6.10 -7.19 -11.98
CA VAL A 158 -7.21 -8.07 -12.35
C VAL A 158 -8.08 -8.26 -11.12
N ARG A 159 -9.33 -7.78 -11.18
CA ARG A 159 -10.33 -8.07 -10.16
C ARG A 159 -10.78 -9.51 -10.34
N LEU A 160 -10.18 -10.41 -9.57
CA LEU A 160 -10.70 -11.76 -9.46
C LEU A 160 -12.05 -11.68 -8.74
N ALA A 161 -13.13 -12.04 -9.44
CA ALA A 161 -14.43 -12.31 -8.83
C ALA A 161 -14.39 -13.65 -8.06
N ALA A 162 -13.37 -13.84 -7.23
CA ALA A 162 -13.35 -14.92 -6.28
C ALA A 162 -14.51 -14.66 -5.32
N ARG A 163 -15.60 -15.42 -5.46
CA ARG A 163 -16.63 -15.50 -4.43
C ARG A 163 -15.99 -16.24 -3.26
N PRO A 164 -15.55 -15.57 -2.17
CA PRO A 164 -15.15 -16.32 -0.99
C PRO A 164 -16.39 -17.13 -0.60
N ARG A 165 -16.27 -18.46 -0.61
CA ARG A 165 -17.27 -19.27 0.07
C ARG A 165 -17.07 -18.95 1.55
N LEU A 166 -17.86 -18.01 2.05
CA LEU A 166 -17.88 -17.64 3.45
C LEU A 166 -18.42 -18.84 4.21
N TYR A 167 -17.52 -19.65 4.74
CA TYR A 167 -17.86 -20.68 5.71
C TYR A 167 -17.63 -20.06 7.09
N GLY A 168 -18.72 -19.68 7.77
CA GLY A 168 -18.64 -19.07 9.10
C GLY A 168 -19.98 -18.54 9.62
N PRO A 169 -20.05 -18.17 10.91
CA PRO A 169 -21.29 -17.76 11.60
C PRO A 169 -22.00 -16.58 10.94
N ASP A 170 -21.27 -15.61 10.38
CA ASP A 170 -21.86 -14.43 9.72
C ASP A 170 -22.57 -14.77 8.41
N ALA A 171 -22.08 -15.77 7.68
CA ALA A 171 -22.73 -16.26 6.47
C ALA A 171 -23.97 -17.10 6.79
N VAL A 172 -23.90 -17.89 7.88
CA VAL A 172 -25.06 -18.58 8.45
C VAL A 172 -26.09 -17.56 8.93
N GLY A 173 -25.69 -16.49 9.61
CA GLY A 173 -26.55 -15.40 10.06
C GLY A 173 -27.22 -14.65 8.92
N LYS A 174 -26.49 -14.35 7.82
CA LYS A 174 -27.11 -13.77 6.61
C LYS A 174 -28.06 -14.73 5.90
N ALA A 175 -27.76 -16.03 5.88
CA ALA A 175 -28.61 -17.04 5.26
C ALA A 175 -29.89 -17.29 6.09
N TYR A 176 -29.75 -17.39 7.41
CA TYR A 176 -30.87 -17.49 8.35
C TYR A 176 -31.70 -16.22 8.38
N GLY A 177 -31.08 -15.03 8.37
CA GLY A 177 -31.80 -13.75 8.26
C GLY A 177 -32.61 -13.64 6.97
N ARG A 178 -32.09 -14.17 5.86
CA ARG A 178 -32.85 -14.28 4.60
C ARG A 178 -34.00 -15.29 4.67
N LYS A 179 -33.78 -16.47 5.28
CA LYS A 179 -34.84 -17.46 5.49
C LYS A 179 -35.93 -16.95 6.44
N ALA A 180 -35.55 -16.28 7.53
CA ALA A 180 -36.47 -15.66 8.48
C ALA A 180 -37.31 -14.55 7.81
N MET A 181 -36.70 -13.72 6.97
CA MET A 181 -37.43 -12.73 6.16
C MET A 181 -38.35 -13.37 5.10
N GLN A 182 -37.97 -14.51 4.51
CA GLN A 182 -38.85 -15.24 3.59
C GLN A 182 -40.03 -15.88 4.32
N GLN A 183 -39.84 -16.44 5.52
CA GLN A 183 -40.93 -16.95 6.35
C GLN A 183 -41.89 -15.85 6.79
N TYR A 184 -41.37 -14.67 7.16
CA TYR A 184 -42.22 -13.53 7.52
C TYR A 184 -43.09 -13.06 6.35
N ARG A 185 -42.55 -13.04 5.12
CA ARG A 185 -43.31 -12.70 3.91
C ARG A 185 -44.31 -13.77 3.47
N GLY A 186 -44.05 -15.04 3.78
CA GLY A 186 -44.96 -16.16 3.49
C GLY A 186 -46.11 -16.31 4.49
N ASN A 187 -45.99 -15.74 5.69
CA ASN A 187 -47.06 -15.73 6.70
C ASN A 187 -47.97 -14.50 6.62
N THR A 188 -47.71 -13.57 5.69
CA THR A 188 -48.52 -12.36 5.46
C THR A 188 -49.44 -12.48 4.24
N SER A 189 -49.76 -13.69 3.80
CA SER A 189 -50.76 -13.99 2.77
C SER A 189 -51.92 -14.79 3.35
#